data_AF-A0A544SWK9-F1
#
_entry.id   AF-A0A544SWK9-F1
#
_cell.length_a   1.000
_cell.length_b   1.000
_cell.length_c   1.000
_cell.angle_alpha   90.00
_cell.angle_beta   90.00
_cell.angle_gamma   90.00
#
_symmetry.space_group_name_H-M   'P 1'
#
loop_
_entity.id
_entity.type
_entity.pdbx_description
1 polymer ?
#
loop_
_entity_poly.entity_id
_entity_poly.type
_entity_poly.pdbx_seq_one_letter_code
_entity_poly.pdbx_strand_id
1 'polypeptide(L)'
;MIKKIIYSVIVILLIAAVVFAYMQMSGNTIDKHKAKESLENFLEQTYPDMDYEIKRSVGYGWSDGTYEFKVVKKDTTAVENTYTFHVSAFEPYEVFSDTIHESKIDKAASEKLNAEAEQYILTLLQKKVPQVDSVDTNVEVYNQIDEEWTPQLKTPRPIHIMLEIEKGNLTKEQMLQQSQEIQKQLNSESINYVLAEIEYKSVMNGEEIYDYYIRFTPEQELTIKEVN
;
A
#
# COMPACT_ATOMS: atom_id res chain seq x y z
N MET A 1 -16.72 -50.37 21.59
CA MET A 1 -16.71 -49.72 20.25
C MET A 1 -16.82 -48.20 20.34
N ILE A 2 -17.80 -47.64 21.05
CA ILE A 2 -18.01 -46.19 21.20
C ILE A 2 -16.76 -45.42 21.66
N LYS A 3 -16.04 -45.91 22.69
CA LYS A 3 -14.80 -45.28 23.16
C LYS A 3 -13.71 -45.21 22.08
N LYS A 4 -13.57 -46.24 21.23
CA LYS A 4 -12.60 -46.23 20.12
C LYS A 4 -12.95 -45.20 19.05
N ILE A 5 -14.25 -45.03 18.76
CA ILE A 5 -14.75 -44.01 17.83
C ILE A 5 -14.47 -42.61 18.38
N ILE A 6 -14.75 -42.37 19.67
CA ILE A 6 -14.46 -41.08 20.32
C ILE A 6 -12.97 -40.75 20.26
N TYR A 7 -12.08 -41.70 20.58
CA TYR A 7 -10.64 -41.48 20.47
C TYR A 7 -10.21 -41.22 19.02
N SER A 8 -10.76 -41.92 18.03
CA SER A 8 -10.48 -41.65 16.61
C SER A 8 -10.91 -40.25 16.19
N VAL A 9 -12.10 -39.78 16.60
CA VAL A 9 -12.58 -38.42 16.30
C VAL A 9 -11.67 -37.37 16.92
N ILE A 10 -11.27 -37.56 18.19
CA ILE A 10 -10.35 -36.64 18.89
C ILE A 10 -9.00 -36.57 18.16
N VAL A 11 -8.44 -37.70 17.73
CA VAL A 11 -7.19 -37.74 16.99
C VAL A 11 -7.30 -37.00 15.66
N ILE A 12 -8.39 -37.18 14.92
CA ILE A 12 -8.62 -36.46 13.65
C ILE A 12 -8.71 -34.96 13.89
N LEU A 13 -9.45 -34.53 14.93
CA LEU A 13 -9.55 -33.11 15.29
C LEU A 13 -8.20 -32.51 15.70
N LEU A 14 -7.38 -33.26 16.44
CA LEU A 14 -6.03 -32.82 16.81
C LEU A 14 -5.12 -32.70 15.58
N ILE A 15 -5.17 -33.67 14.65
CA ILE A 15 -4.42 -33.58 13.39
C ILE A 15 -4.88 -32.36 12.59
N ALA A 16 -6.19 -32.14 12.47
CA ALA A 16 -6.74 -30.99 11.77
C ALA A 16 -6.30 -29.67 12.43
N ALA A 17 -6.30 -29.58 13.76
CA ALA A 17 -5.85 -28.39 14.50
C ALA A 17 -4.35 -28.13 14.29
N VAL A 18 -3.51 -29.17 14.32
CA VAL A 18 -2.06 -29.04 14.07
C VAL A 18 -1.78 -28.62 12.62
N VAL A 19 -2.49 -29.21 11.65
CA VAL A 19 -2.36 -28.83 10.23
C VAL A 19 -2.82 -27.40 10.02
N PHE A 20 -3.96 -27.01 10.63
CA PHE A 20 -4.46 -25.63 10.56
C PHE A 20 -3.47 -24.65 11.18
N ALA A 21 -2.93 -24.93 12.37
CA ALA A 21 -1.91 -24.10 13.00
C ALA A 21 -0.64 -24.01 12.14
N TYR A 22 -0.20 -25.11 11.54
CA TYR A 22 0.95 -25.11 10.64
C TYR A 22 0.72 -24.26 9.39
N MET A 23 -0.46 -24.35 8.76
CA MET A 23 -0.84 -23.53 7.61
C MET A 23 -0.91 -22.04 7.98
N GLN A 24 -1.40 -21.71 9.17
CA GLN A 24 -1.44 -20.32 9.66
C GLN A 24 -0.04 -19.78 9.97
N MET A 25 0.91 -20.62 10.37
CA MET A 25 2.28 -20.19 10.69
C MET A 25 3.24 -20.20 9.50
N SER A 26 2.97 -21.04 8.48
CA SER A 26 3.90 -21.28 7.36
C SER A 26 3.33 -20.86 6.00
N GLY A 27 2.10 -20.35 5.98
CA GLY A 27 1.32 -20.14 4.78
C GLY A 27 0.80 -21.44 4.15
N ASN A 28 -0.09 -21.27 3.17
CA ASN A 28 -0.65 -22.36 2.38
C ASN A 28 0.18 -22.56 1.09
N THR A 29 0.56 -23.80 0.80
CA THR A 29 1.34 -24.16 -0.40
C THR A 29 0.70 -23.69 -1.71
N ILE A 30 -0.63 -23.71 -1.81
CA ILE A 30 -1.36 -23.25 -3.01
C ILE A 30 -1.18 -21.74 -3.18
N ASP A 31 -1.40 -20.99 -2.11
CA ASP A 31 -1.33 -19.53 -2.13
C ASP A 31 0.12 -19.06 -2.37
N LYS A 32 1.10 -19.78 -1.81
CA LYS A 32 2.52 -19.57 -2.09
C LYS A 32 2.86 -19.76 -3.58
N HIS A 33 2.25 -20.75 -4.24
CA HIS A 33 2.47 -20.99 -5.67
C HIS A 33 1.87 -19.86 -6.51
N LYS A 34 0.63 -19.44 -6.21
CA LYS A 34 -0.02 -18.30 -6.87
C LYS A 34 0.71 -16.98 -6.65
N ALA A 35 1.19 -16.72 -5.44
CA ALA A 35 2.02 -15.56 -5.12
C ALA A 35 3.33 -15.56 -5.93
N LYS A 36 3.95 -16.74 -6.11
CA LYS A 36 5.13 -16.86 -6.97
C LYS A 36 4.82 -16.56 -8.44
N GLU A 37 3.71 -17.07 -8.98
CA GLU A 37 3.30 -16.76 -10.36
C GLU A 37 3.02 -15.27 -10.54
N SER A 38 2.40 -14.63 -9.55
CA SER A 38 2.19 -13.18 -9.55
C SER A 38 3.51 -12.41 -9.56
N LEU A 39 4.49 -12.83 -8.75
CA LEU A 39 5.84 -12.25 -8.76
C LEU A 39 6.54 -12.45 -10.11
N GLU A 40 6.45 -13.64 -10.71
CA GLU A 40 7.03 -13.91 -12.04
C GLU A 40 6.44 -12.97 -13.11
N ASN A 41 5.11 -12.84 -13.13
CA ASN A 41 4.43 -11.90 -14.03
C ASN A 41 4.85 -10.44 -13.78
N PHE A 42 4.96 -10.03 -12.52
CA PHE A 42 5.41 -8.69 -12.14
C PHE A 42 6.83 -8.42 -12.64
N LEU A 43 7.75 -9.37 -12.45
CA LEU A 43 9.14 -9.24 -12.89
C LEU A 43 9.25 -9.20 -14.42
N GLU A 44 8.49 -10.01 -15.13
CA GLU A 44 8.44 -10.00 -16.60
C GLU A 44 7.92 -8.66 -17.15
N GLN A 45 6.92 -8.07 -16.49
CA GLN A 45 6.34 -6.79 -16.91
C GLN A 45 7.23 -5.59 -16.54
N THR A 46 7.80 -5.60 -15.35
CA THR A 46 8.52 -4.45 -14.77
C THR A 46 10.01 -4.46 -15.12
N TYR A 47 10.60 -5.65 -15.26
CA TYR A 47 12.03 -5.86 -15.50
C TYR A 47 12.27 -6.91 -16.62
N PRO A 48 11.74 -6.70 -17.84
CA PRO A 48 11.76 -7.70 -18.91
C PRO A 48 13.16 -8.16 -19.34
N ASP A 49 14.15 -7.28 -19.20
CA ASP A 49 15.54 -7.56 -19.58
C ASP A 49 16.40 -8.12 -18.43
N MET A 50 15.82 -8.32 -17.24
CA MET A 50 16.55 -8.81 -16.09
C MET A 50 16.69 -10.34 -16.15
N ASP A 51 17.93 -10.85 -16.20
CA ASP A 51 18.18 -12.27 -15.89
C ASP A 51 18.13 -12.48 -14.38
N TYR A 52 17.19 -13.30 -13.92
CA TYR A 52 16.98 -13.56 -12.52
C TYR A 52 16.78 -15.04 -12.17
N GLU A 53 16.91 -15.34 -10.88
CA GLU A 53 16.50 -16.59 -10.25
C GLU A 53 15.70 -16.29 -8.98
N ILE A 54 14.46 -16.78 -8.89
CA ILE A 54 13.69 -16.76 -7.64
C ILE A 54 14.14 -17.93 -6.78
N LYS A 55 14.70 -17.67 -5.60
CA LYS A 55 15.13 -18.71 -4.67
C LYS A 55 13.93 -19.54 -4.18
N ARG A 56 14.16 -20.83 -3.95
CA ARG A 56 13.13 -21.78 -3.49
C ARG A 56 12.64 -21.50 -2.06
N SER A 57 13.51 -20.96 -1.21
CA SER A 57 13.16 -20.57 0.15
C SER A 57 12.26 -19.33 0.10
N VAL A 58 11.13 -19.41 0.78
CA VAL A 58 10.14 -18.32 0.86
C VAL A 58 9.76 -18.17 2.32
N GLY A 59 9.87 -16.95 2.84
CA GLY A 59 9.39 -16.59 4.17
C GLY A 59 7.88 -16.40 4.17
N TYR A 60 7.25 -16.54 5.34
CA TYR A 60 5.85 -16.19 5.52
C TYR A 60 5.75 -15.20 6.68
N GLY A 61 5.31 -13.99 6.39
CA GLY A 61 4.98 -12.97 7.37
C GLY A 61 3.60 -13.29 7.94
N TRP A 62 3.55 -13.96 9.10
CA TRP A 62 2.27 -14.27 9.74
C TRP A 62 1.52 -13.01 10.19
N SER A 63 2.23 -11.95 10.59
CA SER A 63 1.63 -10.70 11.05
C SER A 63 0.98 -9.88 9.95
N ASP A 64 1.52 -9.91 8.73
CA ASP A 64 1.09 -9.09 7.60
C ASP A 64 0.45 -9.91 6.47
N GLY A 65 0.49 -11.25 6.58
CA GLY A 65 -0.07 -12.14 5.57
C GLY A 65 0.68 -12.08 4.24
N THR A 66 2.00 -11.96 4.26
CA THR A 66 2.81 -11.89 3.03
C THR A 66 3.76 -13.06 2.85
N TYR A 67 4.09 -13.37 1.60
CA TYR A 67 5.19 -14.25 1.24
C TYR A 67 6.42 -13.42 0.87
N GLU A 68 7.55 -13.72 1.53
CA GLU A 68 8.84 -13.08 1.27
C GLU A 68 9.64 -13.95 0.27
N PHE A 69 9.81 -13.45 -0.94
CA PHE A 69 10.62 -14.08 -1.98
C PHE A 69 11.98 -13.40 -2.12
N LYS A 70 13.03 -14.19 -2.36
CA LYS A 70 14.36 -13.68 -2.70
C LYS A 70 14.63 -13.88 -4.18
N VAL A 71 14.89 -12.79 -4.88
CA VAL A 71 15.19 -12.76 -6.31
C VAL A 71 16.64 -12.39 -6.49
N VAL A 72 17.42 -13.27 -7.12
CA VAL A 72 18.83 -13.02 -7.42
C VAL A 72 18.94 -12.55 -8.86
N LYS A 73 19.43 -11.33 -9.04
CA LYS A 73 19.79 -10.79 -10.35
C LYS A 73 21.16 -11.34 -10.74
N LYS A 74 21.25 -11.92 -11.94
CA LYS A 74 22.51 -12.42 -12.52
C LYS A 74 23.13 -11.30 -13.35
N ASP A 75 24.12 -10.61 -12.79
CA ASP A 75 24.90 -9.63 -13.53
C ASP A 75 26.11 -10.29 -14.23
N THR A 76 26.48 -9.76 -15.39
CA THR A 76 27.63 -10.22 -16.20
C THR A 76 28.98 -10.02 -15.49
N THR A 77 29.01 -9.25 -14.41
CA THR A 77 30.19 -8.89 -13.63
C THR A 77 30.46 -9.81 -12.42
N ALA A 78 29.77 -10.95 -12.32
CA ALA A 78 29.90 -11.95 -11.24
C ALA A 78 29.51 -11.47 -9.83
N VAL A 79 28.86 -10.31 -9.71
CA VAL A 79 28.25 -9.84 -8.45
C VAL A 79 26.78 -10.25 -8.46
N GLU A 80 26.41 -11.20 -7.61
CA GLU A 80 25.01 -11.56 -7.39
C GLU A 80 24.35 -10.55 -6.46
N ASN A 81 23.36 -9.82 -6.98
CA ASN A 81 22.53 -8.93 -6.17
C ASN A 81 21.24 -9.67 -5.79
N THR A 82 20.99 -9.81 -4.49
CA THR A 82 19.76 -10.43 -3.97
C THR A 82 18.80 -9.34 -3.52
N TYR A 83 17.59 -9.39 -4.06
CA TYR A 83 16.49 -8.49 -3.75
C TYR A 83 15.37 -9.26 -3.07
N THR A 84 14.77 -8.64 -2.07
CA THR A 84 13.59 -9.16 -1.40
C THR A 84 12.33 -8.57 -2.02
N PHE A 85 11.32 -9.41 -2.19
CA PHE A 85 9.98 -9.05 -2.65
C PHE A 85 8.95 -9.58 -1.67
N HIS A 86 7.94 -8.76 -1.35
CA HIS A 86 6.80 -9.17 -0.53
C HIS A 86 5.56 -9.24 -1.40
N VAL A 87 4.87 -10.38 -1.36
CA VAL A 87 3.66 -10.65 -2.15
C VAL A 87 2.53 -11.03 -1.21
N SER A 88 1.32 -10.51 -1.43
CA SER A 88 0.14 -10.92 -0.64
C SER A 88 0.00 -12.44 -0.60
N ALA A 89 -0.34 -13.00 0.55
CA ALA A 89 -0.73 -14.39 0.66
C ALA A 89 -2.19 -14.65 0.27
N PHE A 90 -2.93 -13.60 -0.12
CA PHE A 90 -4.34 -13.66 -0.47
C PHE A 90 -4.58 -13.04 -1.85
N GLU A 91 -5.64 -13.47 -2.53
CA GLU A 91 -6.08 -12.85 -3.79
C GLU A 91 -6.27 -11.33 -3.60
N PRO A 92 -5.74 -10.49 -4.51
CA PRO A 92 -5.21 -10.83 -5.84
C PRO A 92 -3.71 -11.19 -5.94
N TYR A 93 -3.01 -11.47 -4.83
CA TYR A 93 -1.57 -11.79 -4.79
C TYR A 93 -0.67 -10.64 -5.27
N GLU A 94 -0.99 -9.42 -4.90
CA GLU A 94 -0.23 -8.22 -5.29
C GLU A 94 1.20 -8.20 -4.71
N VAL A 95 2.14 -7.68 -5.50
CA VAL A 95 3.52 -7.39 -5.06
C VAL A 95 3.51 -6.02 -4.38
N PHE A 96 3.75 -5.99 -3.07
CA PHE A 96 3.68 -4.75 -2.26
C PHE A 96 5.04 -4.13 -1.97
N SER A 97 6.11 -4.92 -2.00
CA SER A 97 7.47 -4.41 -1.81
C SER A 97 8.39 -5.01 -2.87
N ASP A 98 9.15 -4.12 -3.48
CA ASP A 98 10.13 -4.37 -4.52
C ASP A 98 11.41 -3.65 -4.13
N THR A 99 12.35 -4.38 -3.55
CA THR A 99 13.61 -3.77 -3.10
C THR A 99 14.53 -3.32 -4.25
N ILE A 100 14.29 -3.77 -5.50
CA ILE A 100 14.99 -3.20 -6.67
C ILE A 100 14.55 -1.76 -6.86
N HIS A 101 13.23 -1.51 -6.81
CA HIS A 101 12.65 -0.18 -6.86
C HIS A 101 13.11 0.68 -5.68
N GLU A 102 12.95 0.19 -4.45
CA GLU A 102 13.29 0.93 -3.23
C GLU A 102 14.77 1.35 -3.20
N SER A 103 15.67 0.50 -3.71
CA SER A 103 17.11 0.81 -3.75
C SER A 103 17.48 2.00 -4.65
N LYS A 104 16.59 2.41 -5.55
CA LYS A 104 16.78 3.57 -6.45
C LYS A 104 16.26 4.88 -5.87
N ILE A 105 15.49 4.82 -4.78
CA ILE A 105 14.86 5.99 -4.17
C ILE A 105 15.93 6.80 -3.42
N ASP A 106 16.07 8.07 -3.78
CA ASP A 106 16.81 9.06 -2.99
C ASP A 106 15.90 9.53 -1.85
N LYS A 107 16.12 8.96 -0.66
CA LYS A 107 15.29 9.24 0.52
C LYS A 107 15.32 10.71 0.92
N ALA A 108 16.48 11.36 0.85
CA ALA A 108 16.61 12.76 1.29
C ALA A 108 15.90 13.71 0.31
N ALA A 109 16.05 13.47 -0.99
CA ALA A 109 15.31 14.23 -2.01
C ALA A 109 13.80 13.98 -1.90
N SER A 110 13.39 12.73 -1.64
CA SER A 110 11.98 12.36 -1.49
C SER A 110 11.38 13.04 -0.26
N GLU A 111 12.03 12.99 0.92
CA GLU A 111 11.58 13.68 2.13
C GLU A 111 11.43 15.20 1.91
N LYS A 112 12.40 15.83 1.22
CA LYS A 112 12.32 17.26 0.89
C LYS A 112 11.09 17.57 0.03
N LEU A 113 10.88 16.84 -1.06
CA LEU A 113 9.76 17.11 -1.97
C LEU A 113 8.41 16.75 -1.37
N ASN A 114 8.34 15.75 -0.49
CA ASN A 114 7.11 15.46 0.26
C ASN A 114 6.72 16.65 1.12
N ALA A 115 7.65 17.21 1.91
CA ALA A 115 7.36 18.37 2.74
C ALA A 115 6.90 19.59 1.92
N GLU A 116 7.51 19.83 0.75
CA GLU A 116 7.10 20.91 -0.16
C GLU A 116 5.70 20.66 -0.76
N ALA A 117 5.42 19.43 -1.20
CA ALA A 117 4.13 19.02 -1.73
C ALA A 117 3.02 19.15 -0.68
N GLU A 118 3.24 18.61 0.52
CA GLU A 118 2.31 18.59 1.64
C GLU A 118 1.93 20.02 2.05
N GLN A 119 2.93 20.89 2.21
CA GLN A 119 2.69 22.29 2.55
C GLN A 119 1.88 23.01 1.46
N TYR A 120 2.23 22.78 0.19
CA TYR A 120 1.52 23.39 -0.93
C TYR A 120 0.06 22.91 -0.99
N ILE A 121 -0.16 21.60 -0.93
CA ILE A 121 -1.48 20.97 -1.03
C ILE A 121 -2.33 21.39 0.17
N LEU A 122 -1.78 21.40 1.38
CA LEU A 122 -2.52 21.84 2.57
C LEU A 122 -3.01 23.28 2.40
N THR A 123 -2.10 24.17 1.99
CA THR A 123 -2.41 25.58 1.74
C THR A 123 -3.44 25.76 0.62
N LEU A 124 -3.38 24.94 -0.43
CA LEU A 124 -4.37 24.90 -1.50
C LEU A 124 -5.75 24.52 -0.94
N LEU A 125 -5.83 23.34 -0.29
CA LEU A 125 -7.09 22.74 0.12
C LEU A 125 -7.81 23.58 1.19
N GLN A 126 -7.08 24.15 2.14
CA GLN A 126 -7.62 24.98 3.22
C GLN A 126 -8.32 26.25 2.74
N LYS A 127 -8.10 26.69 1.48
CA LYS A 127 -8.83 27.83 0.88
C LYS A 127 -10.33 27.56 0.75
N LYS A 128 -10.74 26.29 0.61
CA LYS A 128 -12.14 25.88 0.42
C LYS A 128 -12.62 24.89 1.48
N VAL A 129 -11.71 24.08 2.01
CA VAL A 129 -11.97 23.11 3.06
C VAL A 129 -11.01 23.41 4.22
N PRO A 130 -11.26 24.45 5.03
CA PRO A 130 -10.36 24.87 6.10
C PRO A 130 -10.21 23.84 7.24
N GLN A 131 -11.01 22.77 7.22
CA GLN A 131 -10.96 21.67 8.19
C GLN A 131 -9.89 20.60 7.87
N VAL A 132 -9.21 20.69 6.73
CA VAL A 132 -8.06 19.80 6.45
C VAL A 132 -6.95 20.12 7.45
N ASP A 133 -6.61 19.14 8.27
CA ASP A 133 -5.65 19.22 9.36
C ASP A 133 -4.23 18.95 8.86
N SER A 134 -4.06 17.84 8.13
CA SER A 134 -2.79 17.41 7.56
C SER A 134 -2.93 16.89 6.13
N VAL A 135 -1.79 16.88 5.45
CA VAL A 135 -1.58 16.23 4.15
C VAL A 135 -0.28 15.44 4.29
N ASP A 136 -0.29 14.19 3.90
CA ASP A 136 0.91 13.36 3.75
C ASP A 136 1.00 12.87 2.30
N THR A 137 2.21 12.85 1.74
CA THR A 137 2.43 12.37 0.36
C THR A 137 3.52 11.31 0.29
N ASN A 138 3.59 10.59 -0.84
CA ASN A 138 4.66 9.62 -1.11
C ASN A 138 5.43 9.93 -2.41
N VAL A 139 5.85 11.18 -2.57
CA VAL A 139 6.75 11.60 -3.64
C VAL A 139 8.01 10.76 -3.62
N GLU A 140 8.22 9.98 -4.68
CA GLU A 140 9.45 9.22 -4.90
C GLU A 140 10.37 10.00 -5.86
N VAL A 141 11.67 10.02 -5.56
CA VAL A 141 12.68 10.61 -6.42
C VAL A 141 13.76 9.58 -6.73
N TYR A 142 14.12 9.43 -8.00
CA TYR A 142 15.28 8.63 -8.40
C TYR A 142 16.48 9.51 -8.66
N ASN A 143 17.59 9.22 -7.97
CA ASN A 143 18.84 9.98 -8.01
C ASN A 143 18.68 11.46 -7.59
N GLN A 144 19.81 12.14 -7.33
CA GLN A 144 19.88 13.50 -6.79
C GLN A 144 19.32 14.56 -7.75
N ILE A 145 17.99 14.65 -7.84
CA ILE A 145 17.28 15.71 -8.52
C ILE A 145 17.20 16.88 -7.53
N ASP A 146 17.91 17.97 -7.82
CA ASP A 146 17.85 19.23 -7.05
C ASP A 146 16.75 20.13 -7.62
N GLU A 147 15.55 19.59 -7.74
CA GLU A 147 14.37 20.32 -8.19
C GLU A 147 13.53 20.77 -6.98
N GLU A 148 12.76 21.85 -7.17
CA GLU A 148 11.69 22.25 -6.25
C GLU A 148 10.41 21.53 -6.68
N TRP A 149 9.57 21.16 -5.72
CA TRP A 149 8.31 20.52 -6.02
C TRP A 149 7.39 21.47 -6.79
N THR A 150 6.74 20.92 -7.81
CA THR A 150 5.65 21.58 -8.54
C THR A 150 4.49 20.60 -8.75
N PRO A 151 3.24 21.06 -8.89
CA PRO A 151 2.10 20.17 -9.12
C PRO A 151 2.25 19.24 -10.34
N GLN A 152 3.01 19.67 -11.35
CA GLN A 152 3.28 18.92 -12.57
C GLN A 152 4.63 18.21 -12.57
N LEU A 153 5.33 18.16 -11.43
CA LEU A 153 6.59 17.45 -11.30
C LEU A 153 6.41 15.99 -11.70
N LYS A 154 7.26 15.52 -12.61
CA LYS A 154 7.23 14.13 -13.06
C LYS A 154 8.06 13.27 -12.12
N THR A 155 7.37 12.59 -11.23
CA THR A 155 7.91 11.55 -10.37
C THR A 155 7.88 10.20 -11.08
N PRO A 156 8.67 9.21 -10.63
CA PRO A 156 8.63 7.86 -11.18
C PRO A 156 7.24 7.21 -11.14
N ARG A 157 6.42 7.59 -10.15
CA ARG A 157 5.02 7.19 -10.00
C ARG A 157 4.19 8.39 -9.57
N PRO A 158 2.94 8.55 -10.04
CA PRO A 158 2.04 9.58 -9.52
C PRO A 158 1.88 9.45 -8.01
N ILE A 159 1.68 10.58 -7.33
CA ILE A 159 1.67 10.62 -5.86
C ILE A 159 0.39 9.99 -5.29
N HIS A 160 0.51 9.38 -4.13
CA HIS A 160 -0.55 9.03 -3.21
C HIS A 160 -0.66 10.18 -2.19
N ILE A 161 -1.88 10.65 -1.94
CA ILE A 161 -2.16 11.75 -1.03
C ILE A 161 -3.04 11.22 0.10
N MET A 162 -2.58 11.33 1.33
CA MET A 162 -3.38 11.05 2.52
C MET A 162 -3.73 12.38 3.19
N LEU A 163 -4.99 12.51 3.61
CA LEU A 163 -5.55 13.74 4.17
C LEU A 163 -6.27 13.40 5.46
N GLU A 164 -6.04 14.18 6.51
CA GLU A 164 -6.84 14.09 7.73
C GLU A 164 -7.75 15.30 7.88
N ILE A 165 -9.00 15.06 8.28
CA ILE A 165 -9.98 16.10 8.57
C ILE A 165 -10.60 15.82 9.93
N GLU A 166 -10.62 16.85 10.80
CA GLU A 166 -11.39 16.78 12.04
C GLU A 166 -12.89 16.73 11.69
N LYS A 167 -13.54 15.62 12.02
CA LYS A 167 -14.93 15.34 11.67
C LYS A 167 -15.90 16.29 12.35
N GLY A 168 -15.72 16.51 13.66
CA GLY A 168 -16.72 17.20 14.49
C GLY A 168 -18.14 16.65 14.29
N ASN A 169 -19.06 17.52 13.85
CA ASN A 169 -20.47 17.17 13.63
C ASN A 169 -20.85 17.01 12.15
N LEU A 170 -19.86 16.76 11.28
CA LEU A 170 -20.11 16.62 9.84
C LEU A 170 -21.05 15.43 9.56
N THR A 171 -22.02 15.64 8.65
CA THR A 171 -22.82 14.55 8.08
C THR A 171 -22.08 13.91 6.90
N LYS A 172 -22.49 12.70 6.49
CA LYS A 172 -21.91 12.03 5.32
C LYS A 172 -22.04 12.87 4.04
N GLU A 173 -23.14 13.62 3.90
CA GLU A 173 -23.34 14.52 2.75
C GLU A 173 -22.35 15.69 2.77
N GLN A 174 -22.03 16.22 3.95
CA GLN A 174 -21.02 17.28 4.09
C GLN A 174 -19.61 16.75 3.80
N MET A 175 -19.29 15.55 4.27
CA MET A 175 -18.03 14.87 3.94
C MET A 175 -17.89 14.62 2.43
N LEU A 176 -18.98 14.19 1.77
CA LEU A 176 -19.00 14.03 0.32
C LEU A 176 -18.72 15.36 -0.39
N GLN A 177 -19.37 16.44 0.04
CA GLN A 177 -19.16 17.78 -0.54
C GLN A 177 -17.72 18.26 -0.37
N GLN A 178 -17.12 18.08 0.83
CA GLN A 178 -15.72 18.41 1.07
C GLN A 178 -14.79 17.60 0.17
N SER A 179 -15.05 16.30 0.04
CA SER A 179 -14.23 15.39 -0.79
C SER A 179 -14.30 15.75 -2.27
N GLN A 180 -15.49 16.10 -2.78
CA GLN A 180 -15.67 16.60 -4.14
C GLN A 180 -14.93 17.94 -4.37
N GLU A 181 -14.95 18.85 -3.39
CA GLU A 181 -14.21 20.11 -3.50
C GLU A 181 -12.69 19.90 -3.41
N ILE A 182 -12.22 18.96 -2.59
CA ILE A 182 -10.81 18.55 -2.54
C ILE A 182 -10.37 17.98 -3.89
N GLN A 183 -11.08 16.97 -4.42
CA GLN A 183 -10.79 16.36 -5.72
C GLN A 183 -10.72 17.42 -6.83
N LYS A 184 -11.70 18.34 -6.84
CA LYS A 184 -11.73 19.45 -7.81
C LYS A 184 -10.52 20.36 -7.68
N GLN A 185 -10.09 20.72 -6.47
CA GLN A 185 -8.91 21.56 -6.27
C GLN A 185 -7.63 20.86 -6.75
N LEU A 186 -7.44 19.59 -6.37
CA LEU A 186 -6.29 18.79 -6.81
C LEU A 186 -6.22 18.70 -8.34
N ASN A 187 -7.35 18.40 -8.97
CA ASN A 187 -7.47 18.32 -10.43
C ASN A 187 -7.26 19.68 -11.11
N SER A 188 -7.73 20.77 -10.51
CA SER A 188 -7.60 22.11 -11.09
C SER A 188 -6.16 22.62 -11.15
N GLU A 189 -5.34 22.23 -10.17
CA GLU A 189 -3.90 22.51 -10.17
C GLU A 189 -3.11 21.47 -10.98
N SER A 190 -3.79 20.52 -11.64
CA SER A 190 -3.17 19.43 -12.41
C SER A 190 -2.13 18.65 -11.60
N ILE A 191 -2.41 18.40 -10.31
CA ILE A 191 -1.56 17.57 -9.45
C ILE A 191 -1.56 16.15 -9.99
N ASN A 192 -0.38 15.58 -10.22
CA ASN A 192 -0.22 14.21 -10.73
C ASN A 192 -0.33 13.17 -9.61
N TYR A 193 -1.55 12.78 -9.23
CA TYR A 193 -1.80 11.78 -8.19
C TYR A 193 -2.52 10.53 -8.72
N VAL A 194 -2.26 9.37 -8.12
CA VAL A 194 -2.93 8.09 -8.45
C VAL A 194 -4.15 7.85 -7.55
N LEU A 195 -4.04 8.25 -6.29
CA LEU A 195 -5.02 8.00 -5.25
C LEU A 195 -4.97 9.13 -4.24
N ALA A 196 -6.14 9.54 -3.76
CA ALA A 196 -6.28 10.39 -2.60
C ALA A 196 -7.20 9.71 -1.59
N GLU A 197 -6.82 9.82 -0.32
CA GLU A 197 -7.48 9.17 0.81
C GLU A 197 -7.78 10.24 1.86
N ILE A 198 -9.04 10.33 2.29
CA ILE A 198 -9.46 11.27 3.33
C ILE A 198 -9.94 10.48 4.54
N GLU A 199 -9.26 10.70 5.66
CA GLU A 199 -9.61 10.14 6.95
C GLU A 199 -10.31 11.21 7.80
N TYR A 200 -11.56 10.96 8.17
CA TYR A 200 -12.31 11.83 9.07
C TYR A 200 -12.15 11.31 10.50
N LYS A 201 -11.42 12.05 11.32
CA LYS A 201 -11.12 11.68 12.71
C LYS A 201 -11.98 12.45 13.72
N SER A 202 -12.31 11.80 14.82
CA SER A 202 -12.88 12.41 16.02
C SER A 202 -11.98 12.14 17.20
N VAL A 203 -11.83 13.10 18.10
CA VAL A 203 -11.13 12.88 19.37
C VAL A 203 -12.12 12.43 20.45
N MET A 204 -12.01 11.19 20.93
CA MET A 204 -12.76 10.71 22.10
C MET A 204 -11.79 10.32 23.22
N ASN A 205 -11.97 10.89 24.40
CA ASN A 205 -11.12 10.63 25.58
C ASN A 205 -9.60 10.87 25.38
N GLY A 206 -9.23 11.72 24.43
CA GLY A 206 -7.82 11.98 24.09
C GLY A 206 -7.20 10.99 23.11
N GLU A 207 -8.01 10.05 22.58
CA GLU A 207 -7.61 9.15 21.49
C GLU A 207 -8.28 9.59 20.18
N GLU A 208 -7.51 9.54 19.09
CA GLU A 208 -8.02 9.77 17.74
C GLU A 208 -8.76 8.52 17.24
N ILE A 209 -9.97 8.74 16.72
CA ILE A 209 -10.84 7.69 16.20
C ILE A 209 -11.19 8.05 14.77
N TYR A 210 -10.77 7.20 13.84
CA TYR A 210 -11.08 7.32 12.42
C TYR A 210 -12.50 6.82 12.17
N ASP A 211 -13.42 7.76 11.99
CA ASP A 211 -14.85 7.48 11.92
C ASP A 211 -15.32 7.15 10.52
N TYR A 212 -14.76 7.84 9.53
CA TYR A 212 -15.12 7.68 8.13
C TYR A 212 -13.92 7.81 7.23
N TYR A 213 -14.00 7.13 6.10
CA TYR A 213 -12.92 7.07 5.16
C TYR A 213 -13.39 7.11 3.71
N ILE A 214 -12.72 7.92 2.89
CA ILE A 214 -13.06 8.13 1.48
C ILE A 214 -11.80 7.98 0.63
N ARG A 215 -11.86 7.13 -0.40
CA ARG A 215 -10.82 6.98 -1.43
C ARG A 215 -11.33 7.44 -2.78
N PHE A 216 -10.49 8.15 -3.54
CA PHE A 216 -10.79 8.46 -4.93
C PHE A 216 -9.55 8.60 -5.81
N THR A 217 -9.71 8.22 -7.07
CA THR A 217 -8.77 8.55 -8.14
C THR A 217 -9.12 9.90 -8.78
N PRO A 218 -8.26 10.49 -9.63
CA PRO A 218 -8.54 11.78 -10.27
C PRO A 218 -9.84 11.82 -11.09
N GLU A 219 -10.21 10.72 -11.73
CA GLU A 219 -11.35 10.63 -12.65
C GLU A 219 -12.61 10.03 -12.03
N GLN A 220 -12.54 9.57 -10.77
CA GLN A 220 -13.66 8.90 -10.10
C GLN A 220 -14.78 9.88 -9.78
N GLU A 221 -16.01 9.57 -10.18
CA GLU A 221 -17.20 10.29 -9.71
C GLU A 221 -17.50 9.90 -8.26
N LEU A 222 -17.38 10.87 -7.35
CA LEU A 222 -17.65 10.67 -5.93
C LEU A 222 -19.15 10.73 -5.61
N THR A 223 -19.67 9.67 -4.97
CA THR A 223 -21.05 9.60 -4.46
C THR A 223 -21.06 9.31 -2.96
N ILE A 224 -22.25 9.25 -2.36
CA ILE A 224 -22.40 8.97 -0.92
C ILE A 224 -21.93 7.56 -0.53
N LYS A 225 -21.81 6.64 -1.50
CA LYS A 225 -21.37 5.26 -1.26
C LYS A 225 -19.90 5.17 -0.90
N GLU A 226 -19.11 6.15 -1.32
CA GLU A 226 -17.68 6.21 -1.06
C GLU A 226 -17.38 6.69 0.37
N VAL A 227 -18.38 7.18 1.12
CA VAL A 227 -18.26 7.57 2.54
C VAL A 227 -18.47 6.35 3.44
N ASN A 228 -17.38 5.62 3.68
CA ASN A 228 -17.37 4.36 4.44
C ASN A 228 -17.19 4.60 5.92
#